data_AF-A0A925JDC7-F1
#
_entry.id   AF-A0A925JDC7-F1
#
_cell.length_a   1.000
_cell.length_b   1.000
_cell.length_c   1.000
_cell.angle_alpha   90.00
_cell.angle_beta   90.00
_cell.angle_gamma   90.00
#
_symmetry.space_group_name_H-M   'P 1'
#
loop_
_entity.id
_entity.type
_entity.pdbx_description
1 polymer ?
#
loop_
_entity_poly.entity_id
_entity_poly.type
_entity_poly.pdbx_seq_one_letter_code
_entity_poly.pdbx_strand_id
1 'polypeptide(L)'
;MNNIRCPQCGLTNWATAAACIRCRMPFDKLPPHAYVSLPAYEQAQAQTIPYNYRAQPQPPADPELQRKVWTWYVVYCVLMTLIYFLCLVGGIVLVSVSPQMSNSDRGEAVANGIWLILVGAALMVPFAIAPFLPKKSWGWIYGLVMLIIGAMSCCFWPITIPLIIQWVKPDIKQMFGHR
;
A
#
# COMPACT_ATOMS: atom_id res chain seq x y z
N MET A 1 29.03 -14.50 -9.16
CA MET A 1 28.14 -15.26 -10.07
C MET A 1 28.37 -14.71 -11.46
N ASN A 2 28.75 -15.55 -12.42
CA ASN A 2 29.04 -15.08 -13.77
C ASN A 2 27.72 -14.74 -14.47
N ASN A 3 27.74 -13.77 -15.38
CA ASN A 3 26.63 -13.45 -16.26
C ASN A 3 27.06 -13.73 -17.70
N ILE A 4 26.12 -14.19 -18.54
CA ILE A 4 26.35 -14.52 -19.95
C ILE A 4 25.56 -13.52 -20.78
N ARG A 5 26.25 -12.76 -21.64
CA ARG A 5 25.57 -11.88 -22.59
C ARG A 5 25.25 -12.67 -23.85
N CYS A 6 23.97 -12.81 -24.15
CA CYS A 6 23.52 -13.57 -25.31
C CYS A 6 24.02 -12.88 -26.60
N PRO A 7 24.79 -13.57 -27.47
CA PRO A 7 25.34 -12.95 -28.68
C PRO A 7 24.25 -12.61 -29.70
N GLN A 8 23.14 -13.36 -29.73
CA GLN A 8 22.05 -13.13 -30.68
C GLN A 8 21.18 -11.90 -30.37
N CYS A 9 20.94 -11.59 -29.10
CA CYS A 9 19.98 -10.53 -28.72
C CYS A 9 20.52 -9.51 -27.71
N GLY A 10 21.78 -9.65 -27.28
CA GLY A 10 22.43 -8.73 -26.35
C GLY A 10 21.95 -8.81 -24.89
N LEU A 11 20.96 -9.66 -24.57
CA LEU A 11 20.42 -9.82 -23.23
C LEU A 11 21.43 -10.48 -22.29
N THR A 12 21.63 -9.89 -21.11
CA THR A 12 22.43 -10.48 -20.04
C THR A 12 21.59 -11.51 -19.27
N ASN A 13 22.04 -12.76 -19.27
CA ASN A 13 21.42 -13.88 -18.57
C ASN A 13 22.31 -14.32 -17.40
N TRP A 14 21.72 -15.03 -16.44
CA TRP A 14 22.46 -15.68 -15.35
C TRP A 14 23.31 -16.83 -15.90
N ALA A 15 24.55 -17.01 -15.45
CA ALA A 15 25.43 -18.07 -16.01
C ALA A 15 24.95 -19.51 -15.77
N THR A 16 23.99 -19.72 -14.86
CA THR A 16 23.37 -21.03 -14.64
C THR A 16 22.22 -21.32 -15.60
N ALA A 17 21.81 -20.36 -16.43
CA ALA A 17 20.77 -20.59 -17.42
C ALA A 17 21.26 -21.54 -18.51
N ALA A 18 20.46 -22.55 -18.89
CA ALA A 18 20.79 -23.43 -20.00
C ALA A 18 20.63 -22.72 -21.38
N ALA A 19 19.82 -21.66 -21.43
CA ALA A 19 19.51 -20.91 -22.63
C ALA A 19 19.12 -19.45 -22.32
N CYS A 20 19.18 -18.58 -23.33
CA CYS A 20 18.73 -17.20 -23.23
C CYS A 20 17.22 -17.12 -22.98
N ILE A 21 16.81 -16.32 -21.99
CA ILE A 21 15.39 -16.15 -21.62
C ILE A 21 14.57 -15.56 -22.78
N ARG A 22 15.17 -14.67 -23.59
CA ARG A 22 14.47 -13.97 -24.66
C ARG A 22 14.43 -14.76 -25.97
N CYS A 23 15.57 -15.20 -26.47
CA CYS A 23 15.64 -15.87 -27.78
C CYS A 23 15.76 -17.39 -27.71
N ARG A 24 15.78 -17.98 -26.51
CA ARG A 24 15.91 -19.43 -26.27
C ARG A 24 17.15 -20.10 -26.88
N MET A 25 18.15 -19.31 -27.30
CA MET A 25 19.44 -19.83 -27.76
C MET A 25 20.15 -20.57 -26.61
N PRO A 26 20.55 -21.83 -26.80
CA PRO A 26 21.24 -22.61 -25.78
C PRO A 26 22.69 -22.12 -25.60
N PHE A 27 23.21 -22.22 -24.38
CA PHE A 27 24.52 -21.69 -24.00
C PHE A 27 25.64 -22.74 -24.01
N ASP A 28 25.31 -23.99 -24.36
CA ASP A 28 26.23 -25.12 -24.54
C ASP A 28 27.25 -24.91 -25.66
N LYS A 29 26.96 -24.03 -26.63
CA LYS A 29 27.82 -23.76 -27.80
C LYS A 29 28.41 -22.35 -27.85
N LEU A 30 28.39 -21.62 -26.75
CA LEU A 30 28.93 -20.26 -26.74
C LEU A 30 30.45 -20.27 -26.80
N PRO A 31 31.06 -19.37 -27.60
CA PRO A 31 32.51 -19.26 -27.61
C PRO A 31 33.03 -18.70 -26.28
N PRO A 32 34.26 -19.03 -25.87
CA PRO A 32 34.82 -18.65 -24.56
C PRO A 32 34.89 -17.14 -24.27
N HIS A 33 34.74 -16.30 -25.29
CA HIS A 33 34.72 -14.84 -25.18
C HIS A 33 33.31 -14.26 -24.96
N ALA A 34 32.25 -15.08 -24.96
CA ALA A 34 30.88 -14.63 -24.69
C ALA A 34 30.60 -14.38 -23.18
N TYR A 35 31.54 -14.76 -22.32
CA TYR A 35 31.50 -14.49 -20.89
C TYR A 35 31.93 -13.04 -20.65
N VAL A 36 30.98 -12.16 -20.34
CA VAL A 36 31.28 -10.80 -19.89
C VAL A 36 31.64 -10.90 -18.41
N SER A 37 32.93 -10.86 -18.09
CA SER A 37 33.37 -10.68 -16.71
C SER A 37 32.97 -9.27 -16.28
N LEU A 38 31.95 -9.16 -15.42
CA LEU A 38 31.74 -7.93 -14.67
C LEU A 38 33.04 -7.61 -13.91
N PRO A 39 33.48 -6.34 -13.87
CA PRO A 39 34.65 -5.96 -13.09
C PRO A 39 34.48 -6.39 -11.62
N ALA A 40 35.59 -6.78 -10.99
CA ALA A 40 35.59 -7.44 -9.68
C ALA A 40 34.86 -6.65 -8.58
N TYR A 41 34.82 -5.31 -8.67
CA TYR A 41 34.11 -4.46 -7.69
C TYR A 41 32.58 -4.63 -7.75
N GLU A 42 32.00 -4.80 -8.94
CA GLU A 42 30.55 -5.06 -9.08
C GLU A 42 30.20 -6.46 -8.59
N GLN A 43 31.11 -7.43 -8.78
CA GLN A 43 30.96 -8.78 -8.23
C GLN A 43 31.00 -8.76 -6.70
N ALA A 44 31.90 -7.97 -6.10
CA ALA A 44 31.99 -7.80 -4.66
C ALA A 44 30.72 -7.16 -4.09
N GLN A 45 30.18 -6.10 -4.72
CA GLN A 45 28.92 -5.48 -4.29
C GLN A 45 27.73 -6.45 -4.43
N ALA A 46 27.64 -7.22 -5.52
CA ALA A 46 26.56 -8.20 -5.71
C ALA A 46 26.62 -9.36 -4.70
N GLN A 47 27.82 -9.72 -4.21
CA GLN A 47 28.01 -10.73 -3.16
C GLN A 47 27.65 -10.22 -1.76
N THR A 48 27.65 -8.90 -1.53
CA THR A 48 27.22 -8.33 -0.23
C THR A 48 25.72 -8.26 -0.05
N ILE A 49 24.91 -8.51 -1.09
CA ILE A 49 23.46 -8.63 -0.95
C ILE A 49 23.17 -10.05 -0.44
N PRO A 50 22.78 -10.26 0.82
CA PRO A 50 22.52 -11.60 1.34
C PRO A 50 21.42 -12.27 0.51
N TYR A 51 21.76 -13.42 -0.05
CA TYR A 51 20.89 -14.27 -0.89
C TYR A 51 19.58 -14.71 -0.18
N ASN A 52 19.49 -14.49 1.14
CA ASN A 52 18.38 -14.92 1.99
C ASN A 52 17.05 -14.17 1.78
N TYR A 53 17.00 -13.08 1.01
CA TYR A 53 15.74 -12.36 0.77
C TYR A 53 14.89 -12.92 -0.39
N ARG A 54 15.41 -13.82 -1.23
CA ARG A 54 14.74 -14.18 -2.50
C ARG A 54 13.76 -15.34 -2.46
N ALA A 55 13.76 -16.16 -1.42
CA ALA A 55 12.89 -17.35 -1.37
C ALA A 55 12.78 -17.93 0.04
N GLN A 56 12.54 -17.11 1.07
CA GLN A 56 11.96 -17.73 2.27
C GLN A 56 10.58 -18.25 1.86
N PRO A 57 10.27 -19.56 2.06
CA PRO A 57 8.92 -20.04 1.95
C PRO A 57 8.05 -19.13 2.80
N GLN A 58 7.07 -18.47 2.19
CA GLN A 58 6.16 -17.65 2.98
C GLN A 58 5.57 -18.55 4.06
N PRO A 59 5.69 -18.19 5.35
CA PRO A 59 5.08 -18.98 6.41
C PRO A 59 3.59 -19.15 6.06
N PRO A 60 3.00 -20.31 6.37
CA PRO A 60 1.60 -20.55 6.08
C PRO A 60 0.77 -19.41 6.67
N ALA A 61 -0.11 -18.83 5.86
CA ALA A 61 -0.95 -17.72 6.27
C ALA A 61 -1.71 -18.08 7.54
N ASP A 62 -1.60 -17.24 8.58
CA ASP A 62 -2.38 -17.39 9.81
C ASP A 62 -3.79 -16.77 9.60
N PRO A 63 -4.83 -17.59 9.43
CA PRO A 63 -6.19 -17.10 9.19
C PRO A 63 -6.78 -16.35 10.40
N GLU A 64 -6.27 -16.60 11.61
CA GLU A 64 -6.72 -15.93 12.82
C GLU A 64 -6.19 -14.50 12.85
N LEU A 65 -4.90 -14.31 12.55
CA LEU A 65 -4.29 -12.98 12.40
C LEU A 65 -5.01 -12.18 11.32
N GLN A 66 -5.25 -12.76 10.15
CA GLN A 66 -5.99 -12.10 9.06
C GLN A 66 -7.37 -11.61 9.49
N ARG A 67 -8.12 -12.44 10.22
CA ARG A 67 -9.45 -12.07 10.75
C ARG A 67 -9.37 -10.94 11.77
N LYS A 68 -8.39 -10.98 12.67
CA LYS A 68 -8.17 -9.92 13.67
C LYS A 68 -7.84 -8.60 13.00
N VAL A 69 -6.88 -8.58 12.07
CA VAL A 69 -6.47 -7.37 11.32
C VAL A 69 -7.65 -6.78 10.56
N TRP A 70 -8.42 -7.61 9.85
CA TRP A 70 -9.62 -7.15 9.14
C TRP A 70 -10.69 -6.59 10.09
N THR A 71 -10.90 -7.21 11.25
CA THR A 71 -11.86 -6.73 12.26
C THR A 71 -11.43 -5.36 12.80
N TRP A 72 -10.16 -5.20 13.15
CA TRP A 72 -9.62 -3.91 13.59
C TRP A 72 -9.70 -2.83 12.50
N TYR A 73 -9.47 -3.20 11.24
CA TYR A 73 -9.66 -2.32 10.10
C TYR A 73 -11.12 -1.86 9.98
N VAL A 74 -12.09 -2.77 10.08
CA VAL A 74 -13.52 -2.44 10.01
C VAL A 74 -13.94 -1.53 11.18
N VAL A 75 -13.49 -1.84 12.41
CA VAL A 75 -13.75 -0.99 13.58
C VAL A 75 -13.19 0.42 13.37
N TYR A 76 -11.96 0.51 12.85
CA TYR A 76 -11.34 1.78 12.49
C TYR A 76 -12.16 2.55 11.43
N CYS A 77 -12.63 1.88 10.37
CA CYS A 77 -13.46 2.51 9.34
C CYS A 77 -14.78 3.03 9.90
N VAL A 78 -15.47 2.25 10.72
CA VAL A 78 -16.73 2.66 11.37
C VAL A 78 -16.48 3.86 12.29
N LEU A 79 -15.41 3.84 13.08
CA LEU A 79 -15.04 4.97 13.95
C LEU A 79 -14.79 6.24 13.14
N MET A 80 -14.04 6.15 12.03
CA MET A 80 -13.80 7.27 11.13
C MET A 80 -15.08 7.79 10.49
N THR A 81 -15.97 6.90 10.03
CA THR A 81 -17.30 7.29 9.52
C THR A 81 -18.08 8.08 10.56
N LEU A 82 -18.09 7.64 11.82
CA LEU A 82 -18.78 8.37 12.90
C LEU A 82 -18.15 9.75 13.15
N ILE A 83 -16.83 9.86 13.14
CA ILE A 83 -16.13 11.15 13.30
C ILE A 83 -16.48 12.10 12.15
N TYR A 84 -16.42 11.64 10.91
CA TYR A 84 -16.76 12.49 9.75
C TYR A 84 -18.26 12.83 9.69
N PHE A 85 -19.12 11.94 10.19
CA PHE A 85 -20.53 12.24 10.40
C PHE A 85 -20.72 13.35 11.45
N LEU A 86 -19.99 13.31 12.57
CA LEU A 86 -20.01 14.38 13.57
C LEU A 86 -19.48 15.71 13.01
N CYS A 87 -18.44 15.68 12.17
CA CYS A 87 -17.97 16.86 11.45
C CYS A 87 -19.08 17.42 10.55
N LEU A 88 -19.74 16.57 9.77
CA LEU A 88 -20.84 16.97 8.89
C LEU A 88 -21.99 17.62 9.68
N VAL A 89 -22.43 16.98 10.77
CA VAL A 89 -23.49 17.52 11.65
C VAL A 89 -23.04 18.83 12.30
N GLY A 90 -21.82 18.88 12.82
CA GLY A 90 -21.23 20.09 13.41
C GLY A 90 -21.17 21.25 12.42
N GLY A 91 -20.85 20.98 11.16
CA GLY A 91 -20.83 21.98 10.09
C GLY A 91 -22.23 22.51 9.77
N ILE A 92 -23.23 21.62 9.71
CA ILE A 92 -24.65 22.01 9.54
C ILE A 92 -25.11 22.89 10.71
N VAL A 93 -24.81 22.49 11.94
CA VAL A 93 -25.16 23.26 13.14
C VAL A 93 -24.47 24.62 13.12
N LEU A 94 -23.18 24.68 12.77
CA LEU A 94 -22.43 25.93 12.72
C LEU A 94 -23.02 26.92 11.70
N VAL A 95 -23.38 26.43 10.50
CA VAL A 95 -24.06 27.26 9.48
C VAL A 95 -25.45 27.70 9.98
N SER A 96 -26.19 26.81 10.65
CA SER A 96 -27.55 27.08 11.12
C SER A 96 -27.59 28.11 12.26
N VAL A 97 -26.57 28.13 13.12
CA VAL A 97 -26.46 29.07 14.26
C VAL A 97 -25.74 30.37 13.85
N SER A 98 -25.01 30.37 12.74
CA SER A 98 -24.29 31.56 12.23
C SER A 98 -25.10 32.87 12.13
N PRO A 99 -26.42 32.87 11.85
CA PRO A 99 -27.20 34.12 11.83
C PRO A 99 -27.32 34.81 13.19
N GLN A 100 -27.05 34.09 14.29
CA GLN A 100 -27.10 34.60 15.67
C GLN A 100 -25.77 35.22 16.12
N MET A 101 -24.70 35.08 15.34
CA MET A 101 -23.36 35.57 15.66
C MET A 101 -23.17 37.02 15.23
N SER A 102 -22.14 37.68 15.78
CA SER A 102 -21.74 39.03 15.35
C SER A 102 -21.34 39.03 13.86
N ASN A 103 -21.41 40.19 13.20
CA ASN A 103 -21.08 40.27 11.77
C ASN A 103 -19.62 39.88 11.44
N SER A 104 -18.68 40.12 12.36
CA SER A 104 -17.28 39.70 12.18
C SER A 104 -17.15 38.18 12.22
N ASP A 105 -17.85 37.52 13.13
CA ASP A 105 -17.69 36.09 13.38
C ASP A 105 -18.53 35.23 12.43
N ARG A 106 -19.65 35.78 11.94
CA ARG A 106 -20.58 35.11 11.04
C ARG A 106 -19.89 34.65 9.74
N GLY A 107 -19.06 35.50 9.14
CA GLY A 107 -18.37 35.16 7.89
C GLY A 107 -17.44 33.95 8.06
N GLU A 108 -16.64 33.96 9.12
CA GLU A 108 -15.73 32.86 9.46
C GLU A 108 -16.48 31.58 9.84
N ALA A 109 -17.55 31.69 10.63
CA ALA A 109 -18.39 30.56 11.02
C ALA A 109 -19.05 29.88 9.81
N VAL A 110 -19.60 30.65 8.86
CA VAL A 110 -20.19 30.10 7.64
C VAL A 110 -19.12 29.43 6.78
N ALA A 111 -17.97 30.07 6.58
CA ALA A 111 -16.88 29.49 5.78
C ALA A 111 -16.36 28.18 6.38
N ASN A 112 -16.10 28.16 7.69
CA ASN A 112 -15.66 26.97 8.41
C ASN A 112 -16.74 25.87 8.41
N GLY A 113 -18.01 26.24 8.54
CA GLY A 113 -19.13 25.31 8.51
C GLY A 113 -19.28 24.64 7.15
N ILE A 114 -19.21 25.41 6.06
CA ILE A 114 -19.24 24.88 4.68
C ILE A 114 -18.04 23.96 4.45
N TRP A 115 -16.83 24.36 4.84
CA TRP A 115 -15.64 23.53 4.71
C TRP A 115 -15.80 22.19 5.45
N LEU A 116 -16.31 22.23 6.68
CA LEU A 116 -16.52 21.05 7.50
C LEU A 116 -17.59 20.11 6.92
N ILE A 117 -18.66 20.65 6.31
CA ILE A 117 -19.67 19.87 5.59
C ILE A 117 -19.04 19.17 4.38
N LEU A 118 -18.25 19.89 3.57
CA LEU A 118 -17.64 19.34 2.37
C LEU A 118 -16.66 18.22 2.70
N VAL A 119 -15.76 18.45 3.66
CA VAL A 119 -14.79 17.43 4.10
C VAL A 119 -15.48 16.26 4.79
N GLY A 120 -16.44 16.53 5.67
CA GLY A 120 -17.21 15.51 6.38
C GLY A 120 -17.96 14.61 5.41
N ALA A 121 -18.68 15.18 4.45
CA ALA A 121 -19.41 14.39 3.45
C ALA A 121 -18.47 13.60 2.53
N ALA A 122 -17.41 14.23 2.02
CA ALA A 122 -16.48 13.61 1.08
C ALA A 122 -15.73 12.43 1.69
N LEU A 123 -15.36 12.52 2.97
CA LEU A 123 -14.62 11.44 3.66
C LEU A 123 -15.55 10.42 4.33
N MET A 124 -16.74 10.79 4.78
CA MET A 124 -17.68 9.84 5.39
C MET A 124 -18.04 8.70 4.44
N VAL A 125 -18.33 9.00 3.17
CA VAL A 125 -18.76 8.02 2.16
C VAL A 125 -17.75 6.89 1.94
N PRO A 126 -16.47 7.16 1.59
CA PRO A 126 -15.51 6.08 1.37
C PRO A 126 -15.24 5.24 2.62
N PHE A 127 -15.17 5.86 3.81
CA PHE A 127 -15.03 5.11 5.06
C PHE A 127 -16.28 4.25 5.37
N ALA A 128 -17.47 4.70 5.01
CA ALA A 128 -18.72 3.95 5.19
C ALA A 128 -18.85 2.76 4.21
N ILE A 129 -18.30 2.89 3.01
CA ILE A 129 -18.30 1.81 2.00
C ILE A 129 -17.27 0.74 2.35
N ALA A 130 -16.15 1.12 2.99
CA ALA A 130 -15.02 0.24 3.32
C ALA A 130 -15.38 -1.15 3.89
N PRO A 131 -16.30 -1.28 4.88
CA PRO A 131 -16.65 -2.58 5.48
C PRO A 131 -17.35 -3.54 4.50
N PHE A 132 -17.94 -3.02 3.44
CA PHE A 132 -18.72 -3.79 2.46
C PHE A 132 -17.90 -4.18 1.22
N LEU A 133 -16.61 -3.84 1.16
CA LEU A 133 -15.80 -4.17 -0.01
C LEU A 133 -15.60 -5.69 -0.14
N PRO A 134 -15.76 -6.23 -1.36
CA PRO A 134 -15.46 -7.63 -1.62
C PRO A 134 -13.96 -7.91 -1.48
N LYS A 135 -13.60 -9.13 -1.09
CA LYS A 135 -12.21 -9.61 -0.95
C LYS A 135 -11.51 -9.81 -2.31
N LYS A 136 -11.38 -8.74 -3.09
CA LYS A 136 -10.66 -8.70 -4.38
C LYS A 136 -9.34 -7.95 -4.23
N SER A 137 -8.41 -8.14 -5.16
CA SER A 137 -7.09 -7.51 -5.15
C SER A 137 -7.16 -5.98 -5.01
N TRP A 138 -8.11 -5.33 -5.69
CA TRP A 138 -8.30 -3.88 -5.58
C TRP A 138 -8.75 -3.42 -4.18
N GLY A 139 -9.45 -4.27 -3.41
CA GLY A 139 -9.87 -3.97 -2.04
C GLY A 139 -8.69 -3.79 -1.07
N TRP A 140 -7.57 -4.49 -1.30
CA TRP A 140 -6.34 -4.28 -0.52
C TRP A 140 -5.78 -2.87 -0.72
N ILE A 141 -5.73 -2.41 -1.98
CA ILE A 141 -5.25 -1.07 -2.34
C ILE A 141 -6.18 -0.02 -1.73
N TYR A 142 -7.50 -0.21 -1.87
CA TYR A 142 -8.49 0.67 -1.28
C TYR A 142 -8.30 0.83 0.23
N GLY A 143 -8.15 -0.27 0.96
CA GLY A 143 -7.91 -0.23 2.40
C GLY A 143 -6.61 0.48 2.79
N LEU A 144 -5.54 0.28 2.01
CA LEU A 144 -4.29 1.01 2.20
C LEU A 144 -4.45 2.51 1.99
N VAL A 145 -5.17 2.94 0.95
CA VAL A 145 -5.44 4.37 0.70
C VAL A 145 -6.24 4.98 1.85
N MET A 146 -7.26 4.28 2.36
CA MET A 146 -8.04 4.78 3.51
C MET A 146 -7.21 4.90 4.79
N LEU A 147 -6.27 3.99 5.02
CA LEU A 147 -5.34 4.08 6.13
C LEU A 147 -4.37 5.26 5.97
N ILE A 148 -3.85 5.50 4.77
CA ILE A 148 -2.96 6.65 4.49
C ILE A 148 -3.69 7.98 4.68
N ILE A 149 -4.94 8.09 4.20
CA ILE A 149 -5.78 9.29 4.37
C ILE A 149 -5.99 9.57 5.86
N GLY A 150 -6.34 8.56 6.67
CA GLY A 150 -6.50 8.78 8.10
C GLY A 150 -5.19 9.03 8.84
N ALA A 151 -4.06 8.50 8.34
CA ALA A 151 -2.73 8.82 8.85
C ALA A 151 -2.32 10.29 8.60
N MET A 152 -3.01 11.04 7.72
CA MET A 152 -2.78 12.48 7.63
C MET A 152 -3.23 13.23 8.90
N SER A 153 -4.09 12.61 9.72
CA SER A 153 -4.52 13.17 11.00
C SER A 153 -3.62 12.64 12.13
N CYS A 154 -2.83 13.53 12.74
CA CYS A 154 -1.86 13.20 13.79
C CYS A 154 -2.49 12.51 15.02
N CYS A 155 -3.77 12.76 15.28
CA CYS A 155 -4.50 12.21 16.42
C CYS A 155 -4.66 10.68 16.36
N PHE A 156 -4.62 10.09 15.16
CA PHE A 156 -4.88 8.66 14.95
C PHE A 156 -3.63 7.83 14.66
N TRP A 157 -2.44 8.43 14.73
CA TRP A 157 -1.18 7.73 14.50
C TRP A 157 -0.98 6.50 15.39
N PRO A 158 -1.30 6.53 16.71
CA PRO A 158 -1.11 5.37 17.57
C PRO A 158 -1.88 4.12 17.12
N ILE A 159 -3.01 4.30 16.43
CA ILE A 159 -3.86 3.21 15.93
C ILE A 159 -3.51 2.88 14.48
N THR A 160 -3.32 3.91 13.65
CA THR A 160 -3.16 3.76 12.20
C THR A 160 -1.81 3.17 11.83
N ILE A 161 -0.72 3.53 12.54
CA ILE A 161 0.62 3.02 12.23
C ILE A 161 0.70 1.49 12.43
N PRO A 162 0.31 0.90 13.58
CA PRO A 162 0.27 -0.56 13.72
C PRO A 162 -0.58 -1.26 12.67
N LEU A 163 -1.72 -0.66 12.31
CA LEU A 163 -2.65 -1.21 11.33
C LEU A 163 -2.03 -1.22 9.93
N ILE A 164 -1.36 -0.14 9.51
CA ILE A 164 -0.62 -0.09 8.24
C ILE A 164 0.49 -1.14 8.22
N ILE A 165 1.28 -1.26 9.30
CA ILE A 165 2.37 -2.24 9.39
C ILE A 165 1.82 -3.66 9.20
N GLN A 166 0.70 -4.00 9.84
CA GLN A 166 0.05 -5.30 9.69
C GLN A 166 -0.60 -5.48 8.31
N TRP A 167 -1.14 -4.41 7.71
CA TRP A 167 -1.81 -4.44 6.41
C TRP A 167 -0.87 -4.68 5.22
N VAL A 168 0.36 -4.15 5.31
CA VAL A 168 1.38 -4.28 4.24
C VAL A 168 2.00 -5.69 4.21
N LYS A 169 1.85 -6.48 5.29
CA LYS A 169 2.35 -7.85 5.35
C LYS A 169 1.80 -8.72 4.22
N PRO A 170 2.61 -9.67 3.71
CA PRO A 170 2.18 -10.57 2.64
C PRO A 170 0.95 -11.39 3.03
N ASP A 171 0.79 -11.73 4.31
CA ASP A 171 -0.34 -12.49 4.83
C ASP A 171 -1.69 -11.82 4.51
N ILE A 172 -1.78 -10.50 4.65
CA ILE A 172 -2.99 -9.74 4.33
C ILE A 172 -3.17 -9.61 2.82
N LYS A 173 -2.09 -9.43 2.06
CA LYS A 173 -2.15 -9.37 0.58
C LYS A 173 -2.72 -10.67 -0.02
N GLN A 174 -2.35 -11.82 0.53
CA GLN A 174 -2.87 -13.13 0.13
C GLN A 174 -4.39 -13.25 0.36
N MET A 175 -4.93 -12.67 1.43
CA MET A 175 -6.38 -12.65 1.70
C MET A 175 -7.19 -11.99 0.56
N PHE A 176 -6.59 -11.04 -0.15
CA PHE A 176 -7.20 -10.34 -1.29
C PHE A 176 -6.84 -10.95 -2.66
N GLY A 177 -6.20 -12.13 -2.69
CA GLY A 177 -5.87 -12.86 -3.92
C GLY A 177 -4.60 -12.39 -4.63
N HIS A 178 -3.72 -11.63 -3.98
CA HIS A 178 -2.36 -11.43 -4.47
C HIS A 178 -1.51 -12.65 -4.10
N ARG A 179 -0.91 -13.30 -5.09
CA ARG A 179 0.15 -14.30 -4.87
C ARG A 179 1.52 -13.65 -4.98
#